data_AF-A0AA86MZ86-F1
#
_entry.id   AF-A0AA86MZ86-F1
#
_cell.length_a   1.000
_cell.length_b   1.000
_cell.length_c   1.000
_cell.angle_alpha   90.00
_cell.angle_beta   90.00
_cell.angle_gamma   90.00
#
_symmetry.space_group_name_H-M   'P 1'
#
loop_
_entity.id
_entity.type
_entity.pdbx_description
1 polymer ?
#
loop_
_entity_poly.entity_id
_entity_poly.type
_entity_poly.pdbx_seq_one_letter_code
_entity_poly.pdbx_strand_id
1 'polypeptide(L)'
;MWLPAGQFEYACPIMDSFESHYLTIATFRVKDTQVPNEVEIDDRGSFKATIRKVCICGSPVEFDRDTGKWLCSASGADLDVKKWNCVPLIKGANLGNVDVSDLKHPDCTSVVTFGEDGDLIALLKIEAKDHWVISDPLPIFECLSVKPFETDLLLRWFLNLEDDLSSGLSFEIFWNVADPNHRRVVECLNSSQSITIYFLDSNSLAVIGAAVLELYQPLIQSSVKQAFALIAALPKDENARREQLSALALGQEASMFSLADKMGICPVATGYMLDSSSLSLEKIAEMSEHMRNCPTCKRLQHS
;
A
#
# COMPACT_ATOMS: atom_id res chain seq x y z
N MET A 1 15.30 -36.49 15.64
CA MET A 1 14.34 -37.55 15.28
C MET A 1 13.61 -37.05 14.04
N TRP A 2 13.76 -37.73 12.91
CA TRP A 2 13.21 -37.32 11.61
C TRP A 2 11.80 -37.87 11.48
N LEU A 3 10.84 -37.05 11.04
CA LEU A 3 9.54 -37.52 10.57
C LEU A 3 9.53 -37.49 9.03
N PRO A 4 8.98 -38.53 8.38
CA PRO A 4 8.92 -38.62 6.94
C PRO A 4 7.88 -37.65 6.36
N ALA A 5 8.06 -37.30 5.08
CA ALA A 5 7.12 -36.50 4.31
C ALA A 5 5.76 -37.21 4.24
N GLY A 6 4.70 -36.51 4.65
CA GLY A 6 3.32 -36.98 4.54
C GLY A 6 2.64 -37.16 5.89
N GLN A 7 2.39 -36.05 6.61
CA GLN A 7 1.31 -35.88 7.59
C GLN A 7 1.40 -34.44 8.11
N PHE A 8 0.61 -33.55 7.53
CA PHE A 8 0.23 -32.32 8.22
C PHE A 8 -0.96 -32.70 9.12
N GLU A 9 -0.72 -32.94 10.41
CA GLU A 9 -1.81 -32.96 11.38
C GLU A 9 -2.17 -31.51 11.71
N TYR A 10 -3.09 -30.94 10.94
CA TYR A 10 -3.84 -29.77 11.38
C TYR A 10 -5.00 -30.26 12.25
N ALA A 11 -4.96 -29.94 13.55
CA ALA A 11 -6.15 -29.98 14.38
C ALA A 11 -7.01 -28.75 14.02
N CYS A 12 -7.95 -28.93 13.10
CA CYS A 12 -8.97 -27.95 12.75
C CYS A 12 -10.10 -28.00 13.81
N PRO A 13 -10.39 -26.92 14.56
CA PRO A 13 -11.69 -26.81 15.20
C PRO A 13 -12.70 -26.55 14.09
N ILE A 14 -13.48 -27.59 13.73
CA ILE A 14 -14.63 -27.47 12.84
C ILE A 14 -15.55 -26.40 13.44
N MET A 15 -15.57 -25.21 12.85
CA MET A 15 -16.60 -24.21 13.12
C MET A 15 -17.67 -24.36 12.05
N ASP A 16 -18.77 -25.03 12.43
CA ASP A 16 -19.98 -25.27 11.63
C ASP A 16 -20.80 -23.99 11.40
N SER A 17 -20.21 -22.94 10.80
CA SER A 17 -21.00 -21.84 10.24
C SER A 17 -20.46 -21.41 8.87
N PHE A 18 -21.39 -21.37 7.91
CA PHE A 18 -21.23 -20.99 6.50
C PHE A 18 -20.78 -19.52 6.28
N GLU A 19 -20.12 -18.88 7.25
CA GLU A 19 -19.62 -17.49 7.21
C GLU A 19 -18.08 -17.39 7.16
N SER A 20 -17.33 -18.48 6.98
CA SER A 20 -15.93 -18.56 7.44
C SER A 20 -14.91 -18.92 6.37
N HIS A 21 -14.90 -18.22 5.22
CA HIS A 21 -13.81 -18.31 4.24
C HIS A 21 -13.34 -16.91 3.80
N TYR A 22 -12.23 -16.43 4.40
CA TYR A 22 -11.54 -15.20 4.00
C TYR A 22 -10.03 -15.43 3.84
N LEU A 23 -9.38 -14.47 3.19
CA LEU A 23 -7.96 -14.47 2.90
C LEU A 23 -7.12 -14.24 4.16
N THR A 24 -6.14 -15.10 4.43
CA THR A 24 -5.16 -14.97 5.53
C THR A 24 -3.74 -15.23 5.01
N ILE A 25 -2.72 -15.01 5.83
CA ILE A 25 -1.30 -15.21 5.46
C ILE A 25 -0.69 -16.32 6.31
N ALA A 26 0.09 -17.20 5.67
CA ALA A 26 0.89 -18.21 6.35
C ALA A 26 2.33 -18.25 5.80
N THR A 27 3.29 -18.48 6.69
CA THR A 27 4.70 -18.67 6.34
C THR A 27 5.02 -20.16 6.35
N PHE A 28 5.56 -20.66 5.24
CA PHE A 28 5.92 -22.06 5.03
C PHE A 28 7.43 -22.18 4.90
N ARG A 29 7.99 -23.30 5.34
CA ARG A 29 9.37 -23.67 5.06
C ARG A 29 9.37 -24.71 3.96
N VAL A 30 9.93 -24.39 2.80
CA VAL A 30 9.84 -25.22 1.60
C VAL A 30 11.24 -25.66 1.18
N LYS A 31 11.36 -26.92 0.76
CA LYS A 31 12.51 -27.40 -0.02
C LYS A 31 12.19 -27.12 -1.48
N ASP A 32 12.97 -26.24 -2.12
CA ASP A 32 12.90 -25.83 -3.53
C ASP A 32 11.76 -26.46 -4.35
N THR A 33 10.67 -25.71 -4.53
CA THR A 33 9.59 -26.08 -5.48
C THR A 33 9.09 -24.86 -6.25
N GLN A 34 8.71 -25.10 -7.51
CA GLN A 34 8.18 -24.12 -8.46
C GLN A 34 6.64 -24.01 -8.36
N VAL A 35 6.10 -23.29 -7.38
CA VAL A 35 4.64 -22.99 -7.37
C VAL A 35 4.42 -21.49 -7.63
N PRO A 36 3.48 -21.11 -8.50
CA PRO A 36 3.36 -19.75 -9.02
C PRO A 36 2.88 -18.68 -8.02
N ASN A 37 2.35 -19.02 -6.83
CA ASN A 37 1.77 -18.05 -5.88
C ASN A 37 2.68 -17.79 -4.65
N GLU A 38 3.99 -17.95 -4.85
CA GLU A 38 4.97 -17.92 -3.77
C GLU A 38 5.77 -16.61 -3.77
N VAL A 39 6.04 -16.06 -2.57
CA VAL A 39 7.15 -15.13 -2.36
C VAL A 39 8.26 -15.90 -1.65
N GLU A 40 9.40 -16.02 -2.32
CA GLU A 40 10.61 -16.59 -1.73
C GLU A 40 11.31 -15.52 -0.87
N ILE A 41 11.54 -15.80 0.40
CA ILE A 41 12.44 -15.02 1.24
C ILE A 41 13.78 -15.74 1.24
N ASP A 42 14.81 -15.08 0.68
CA ASP A 42 16.17 -15.63 0.62
C ASP A 42 16.80 -15.58 2.02
N ASP A 43 16.60 -16.65 2.77
CA ASP A 43 17.33 -16.94 3.99
C ASP A 43 18.57 -17.73 3.57
N ARG A 44 19.78 -17.23 3.83
CA ARG A 44 21.09 -17.76 3.34
C ARG A 44 21.47 -19.17 3.84
N GLY A 45 20.51 -20.08 4.00
CA GLY A 45 20.66 -21.46 4.41
C GLY A 45 20.12 -22.45 3.37
N SER A 46 20.12 -23.75 3.71
CA SER A 46 19.69 -24.84 2.83
C SER A 46 18.17 -25.01 2.69
N PHE A 47 17.38 -24.01 3.10
CA PHE A 47 15.92 -24.02 3.11
C PHE A 47 15.42 -22.63 2.79
N LYS A 48 14.36 -22.52 1.98
CA LYS A 48 13.70 -21.24 1.68
C LYS A 48 12.42 -21.12 2.49
N ALA A 49 12.15 -19.92 3.00
CA ALA A 49 10.85 -19.60 3.59
C ALA A 49 9.97 -19.00 2.49
N THR A 50 8.74 -19.49 2.39
CA THR A 50 7.76 -19.02 1.43
C THR A 50 6.56 -18.49 2.16
N ILE A 51 6.16 -17.24 1.90
CA ILE A 51 4.91 -16.69 2.44
C ILE A 51 3.80 -16.87 1.40
N ARG A 52 2.64 -17.39 1.82
CA ARG A 52 1.47 -17.59 0.95
C ARG A 52 0.23 -17.01 1.60
N LYS A 53 -0.59 -16.37 0.78
CA LYS A 53 -1.98 -16.08 1.12
C LYS A 53 -2.78 -17.39 1.00
N VAL A 54 -3.44 -17.77 2.09
CA VAL A 54 -4.21 -19.00 2.23
C VAL A 54 -5.63 -18.66 2.66
N CYS A 55 -6.56 -19.59 2.45
CA CYS A 55 -7.86 -19.51 3.10
C CYS A 55 -7.68 -19.71 4.62
N ILE A 56 -8.58 -19.19 5.45
CA ILE A 56 -8.57 -19.44 6.91
C ILE A 56 -8.45 -20.92 7.29
N CYS A 57 -8.95 -21.84 6.45
CA CYS A 57 -8.80 -23.28 6.66
C CYS A 57 -7.37 -23.81 6.37
N GLY A 58 -6.41 -22.93 6.05
CA GLY A 58 -5.03 -23.25 5.70
C GLY A 58 -4.83 -23.73 4.27
N SER A 59 -5.90 -23.86 3.49
CA SER A 59 -5.82 -24.35 2.10
C SER A 59 -5.32 -23.25 1.15
N PRO A 60 -4.58 -23.63 0.09
CA PRO A 60 -4.21 -22.70 -0.97
C PRO A 60 -5.39 -21.91 -1.53
N VAL A 61 -5.11 -20.68 -1.93
CA VAL A 61 -6.04 -19.85 -2.69
C VAL A 61 -5.72 -19.99 -4.18
N GLU A 62 -6.73 -20.27 -4.98
CA GLU A 62 -6.65 -20.44 -6.43
C GLU A 62 -7.36 -19.29 -7.14
N PHE A 63 -6.80 -18.81 -8.25
CA PHE A 63 -7.46 -17.83 -9.10
C PHE A 63 -8.11 -18.51 -10.29
N ASP A 64 -9.43 -18.45 -10.36
CA ASP A 64 -10.20 -18.87 -11.52
C ASP A 64 -10.22 -17.75 -12.56
N ARG A 65 -9.56 -17.98 -13.69
CA ARG A 65 -9.43 -17.02 -14.79
C ARG A 65 -10.73 -16.80 -15.54
N ASP A 66 -11.62 -17.80 -15.60
CA ASP A 66 -12.86 -17.72 -16.36
C ASP A 66 -13.89 -16.86 -15.63
N THR A 67 -13.89 -16.94 -14.28
CA THR A 67 -14.80 -16.16 -13.43
C THR A 67 -14.17 -14.91 -12.83
N GLY A 68 -12.84 -14.80 -12.84
CA GLY A 68 -12.09 -13.71 -12.21
C GLY A 68 -12.15 -13.73 -10.68
N LYS A 69 -12.34 -14.91 -10.08
CA LYS A 69 -12.56 -15.08 -8.64
C LYS A 69 -11.43 -15.84 -7.96
N TRP A 70 -11.25 -15.57 -6.68
CA TRP A 70 -10.36 -16.31 -5.81
C TRP A 70 -11.13 -17.37 -5.03
N LEU A 71 -10.66 -18.61 -5.06
CA LEU A 71 -11.33 -19.78 -4.50
C LEU A 71 -10.45 -20.46 -3.45
N CYS A 72 -11.07 -21.02 -2.42
CA CYS A 72 -10.43 -21.97 -1.52
C CYS A 72 -10.23 -23.31 -2.26
N SER A 73 -8.99 -23.79 -2.43
CA SER A 73 -8.71 -25.01 -3.20
C SER A 73 -9.35 -26.28 -2.60
N ALA A 74 -9.63 -26.30 -1.30
CA ALA A 74 -10.21 -27.46 -0.62
C ALA A 74 -11.74 -27.51 -0.71
N SER A 75 -12.42 -26.36 -0.56
CA SER A 75 -13.88 -26.29 -0.57
C SER A 75 -14.48 -25.85 -1.91
N GLY A 76 -13.67 -25.25 -2.79
CA GLY A 76 -14.12 -24.58 -4.00
C GLY A 76 -14.94 -23.31 -3.75
N ALA A 77 -15.03 -22.86 -2.48
CA ALA A 77 -15.82 -21.69 -2.11
C ALA A 77 -15.12 -20.41 -2.58
N ASP A 78 -15.93 -19.50 -3.14
CA ASP A 78 -15.54 -18.11 -3.40
C ASP A 78 -15.04 -17.47 -2.11
N LEU A 79 -13.83 -16.94 -2.15
CA LEU A 79 -13.29 -16.11 -1.08
C LEU A 79 -13.84 -14.70 -1.26
N ASP A 80 -14.31 -14.10 -0.16
CA ASP A 80 -14.68 -12.68 -0.15
C ASP A 80 -13.41 -11.83 -0.19
N VAL A 81 -12.95 -11.57 -1.42
CA VAL A 81 -11.78 -10.76 -1.71
C VAL A 81 -12.28 -9.38 -2.13
N LYS A 82 -11.95 -8.35 -1.35
CA LYS A 82 -12.29 -6.94 -1.67
C LYS A 82 -11.84 -6.62 -3.09
N LYS A 83 -12.60 -5.82 -3.85
CA LYS A 83 -12.36 -5.57 -5.30
C LYS A 83 -10.92 -5.17 -5.67
N TRP A 84 -10.22 -4.44 -4.80
CA TRP A 84 -8.82 -4.03 -4.98
C TRP A 84 -7.78 -5.13 -4.69
N ASN A 85 -8.22 -6.34 -4.34
CA ASN A 85 -7.43 -7.56 -4.21
C ASN A 85 -7.75 -8.57 -5.33
N CYS A 86 -8.63 -8.24 -6.28
CA CYS A 86 -9.07 -9.23 -7.27
C CYS A 86 -8.10 -9.36 -8.45
N VAL A 87 -7.23 -8.37 -8.69
CA VAL A 87 -6.28 -8.41 -9.81
C VAL A 87 -5.01 -9.15 -9.40
N PRO A 88 -4.64 -10.24 -10.10
CA PRO A 88 -3.38 -10.93 -9.84
C PRO A 88 -2.17 -10.07 -10.20
N LEU A 89 -1.11 -10.21 -9.42
CA LEU A 89 0.23 -9.73 -9.67
C LEU A 89 0.81 -10.39 -10.92
N ILE A 90 1.37 -9.56 -11.78
CA ILE A 90 2.06 -9.97 -12.99
C ILE A 90 3.50 -10.33 -12.61
N LYS A 91 3.74 -11.63 -12.44
CA LYS A 91 5.10 -12.16 -12.21
C LYS A 91 5.90 -12.15 -13.51
N GLY A 92 7.18 -11.79 -13.44
CA GLY A 92 8.06 -11.68 -14.61
C GLY A 92 7.77 -10.48 -15.51
N ALA A 93 7.11 -9.44 -14.99
CA ALA A 93 6.91 -8.18 -15.70
C ALA A 93 8.25 -7.58 -16.14
N ASN A 94 8.28 -7.02 -17.35
CA ASN A 94 9.44 -6.32 -17.87
C ASN A 94 9.18 -4.82 -17.82
N LEU A 95 10.14 -4.09 -17.26
CA LEU A 95 10.08 -2.63 -17.16
C LEU A 95 10.53 -1.93 -18.46
N GLY A 96 11.15 -2.65 -19.41
CA GLY A 96 11.70 -2.05 -20.63
C GLY A 96 12.89 -1.14 -20.33
N ASN A 97 13.08 -0.09 -21.15
CA ASN A 97 14.15 0.90 -20.97
C ASN A 97 13.72 2.13 -20.16
N VAL A 98 12.79 1.97 -19.20
CA VAL A 98 12.40 3.07 -18.31
C VAL A 98 13.59 3.50 -17.46
N ASP A 99 13.79 4.82 -17.32
CA ASP A 99 14.82 5.36 -16.45
C ASP A 99 14.46 5.18 -14.97
N VAL A 100 15.33 4.49 -14.23
CA VAL A 100 15.21 4.23 -12.79
C VAL A 100 16.27 4.98 -11.98
N SER A 101 16.96 5.96 -12.57
CA SER A 101 18.13 6.61 -11.95
C SER A 101 17.83 7.33 -10.64
N ASP A 102 16.65 7.95 -10.52
CA ASP A 102 16.23 8.62 -9.29
C ASP A 102 16.12 7.63 -8.12
N LEU A 103 15.69 6.40 -8.40
CA LEU A 103 15.68 5.29 -7.45
C LEU A 103 17.07 4.76 -7.09
N LYS A 104 18.18 5.33 -7.56
CA LYS A 104 19.49 4.99 -6.98
C LYS A 104 19.72 5.75 -5.67
N HIS A 105 18.99 6.84 -5.43
CA HIS A 105 19.07 7.57 -4.16
C HIS A 105 18.48 6.73 -3.02
N PRO A 106 19.17 6.56 -1.88
CA PRO A 106 18.70 5.71 -0.78
C PRO A 106 17.36 6.20 -0.20
N ASP A 107 17.18 7.51 -0.06
CA ASP A 107 15.95 8.09 0.51
C ASP A 107 14.77 8.13 -0.50
N CYS A 108 15.01 7.80 -1.77
CA CYS A 108 13.94 7.75 -2.77
C CYS A 108 13.36 6.34 -2.81
N THR A 109 12.14 6.17 -2.31
CA THR A 109 11.44 4.86 -2.25
C THR A 109 10.45 4.67 -3.38
N SER A 110 10.05 5.74 -4.08
CA SER A 110 9.07 5.68 -5.16
C SER A 110 9.27 6.78 -6.20
N VAL A 111 8.93 6.47 -7.45
CA VAL A 111 8.94 7.40 -8.59
C VAL A 111 7.72 7.13 -9.45
N VAL A 112 7.11 8.18 -10.01
CA VAL A 112 6.10 8.05 -11.06
C VAL A 112 6.64 8.67 -12.33
N THR A 113 6.57 7.90 -13.41
CA THR A 113 7.17 8.24 -14.70
C THR A 113 6.33 7.69 -15.85
N PHE A 114 6.81 7.83 -17.08
CA PHE A 114 6.18 7.31 -18.28
C PHE A 114 6.91 6.07 -18.78
N GLY A 115 6.15 5.04 -19.15
CA GLY A 115 6.64 3.88 -19.87
C GLY A 115 7.01 4.22 -21.31
N GLU A 116 7.59 3.26 -22.03
CA GLU A 116 7.95 3.42 -23.45
C GLU A 116 6.73 3.72 -24.33
N ASP A 117 5.58 3.13 -23.99
CA ASP A 117 4.30 3.33 -24.69
C ASP A 117 3.63 4.67 -24.35
N GLY A 118 4.24 5.48 -23.47
CA GLY A 118 3.72 6.77 -23.03
C GLY A 118 2.69 6.67 -21.89
N ASP A 119 2.40 5.46 -21.41
CA ASP A 119 1.53 5.22 -20.27
C ASP A 119 2.19 5.62 -18.95
N LEU A 120 1.37 6.04 -17.98
CA LEU A 120 1.82 6.40 -16.65
C LEU A 120 2.11 5.14 -15.83
N ILE A 121 3.30 5.07 -15.23
CA ILE A 121 3.74 3.96 -14.39
C ILE A 121 4.29 4.48 -13.05
N ALA A 122 4.10 3.68 -12.00
CA ALA A 122 4.72 3.93 -10.70
C ALA A 122 5.77 2.84 -10.42
N LEU A 123 6.91 3.25 -9.87
CA LEU A 123 8.02 2.38 -9.50
C LEU A 123 8.21 2.47 -7.99
N LEU A 124 8.08 1.35 -7.28
CA LEU A 124 8.16 1.30 -5.82
C LEU A 124 9.31 0.38 -5.38
N LYS A 125 10.23 0.87 -4.54
CA LYS A 125 11.30 0.05 -3.95
C LYS A 125 10.80 -0.76 -2.77
N ILE A 126 11.14 -2.04 -2.76
CA ILE A 126 10.83 -2.97 -1.69
C ILE A 126 12.14 -3.55 -1.14
N GLU A 127 12.34 -3.42 0.16
CA GLU A 127 13.47 -4.08 0.82
C GLU A 127 13.28 -5.60 0.85
N ALA A 128 14.38 -6.36 0.77
CA ALA A 128 14.36 -7.83 0.78
C ALA A 128 13.55 -8.43 1.93
N LYS A 129 13.61 -7.81 3.12
CA LYS A 129 12.87 -8.24 4.31
C LYS A 129 11.35 -8.08 4.16
N ASP A 130 10.89 -7.21 3.26
CA ASP A 130 9.49 -6.84 3.05
C ASP A 130 8.92 -7.39 1.73
N HIS A 131 9.70 -8.17 0.97
CA HIS A 131 9.26 -8.76 -0.31
C HIS A 131 7.96 -9.57 -0.17
N TRP A 132 7.73 -10.18 0.98
CA TRP A 132 6.53 -10.98 1.27
C TRP A 132 5.21 -10.20 1.22
N VAL A 133 5.27 -8.88 1.43
CA VAL A 133 4.10 -7.99 1.30
C VAL A 133 3.59 -8.02 -0.14
N ILE A 134 4.47 -8.23 -1.11
CA ILE A 134 4.17 -8.32 -2.56
C ILE A 134 3.76 -9.76 -2.93
N SER A 135 2.64 -10.23 -2.38
CA SER A 135 2.11 -11.58 -2.63
C SER A 135 0.71 -11.54 -3.19
N ASP A 136 0.39 -12.52 -4.04
CA ASP A 136 -0.91 -12.67 -4.67
C ASP A 136 -1.98 -13.25 -3.74
N PRO A 137 -3.19 -12.67 -3.70
CA PRO A 137 -3.60 -11.37 -4.29
C PRO A 137 -2.99 -10.16 -3.58
N LEU A 138 -2.48 -9.15 -4.29
CA LEU A 138 -1.81 -7.99 -3.69
C LEU A 138 -2.76 -6.78 -3.49
N PRO A 139 -3.10 -6.40 -2.24
CA PRO A 139 -3.90 -5.20 -1.98
C PRO A 139 -3.09 -3.95 -2.20
N ILE A 140 -3.72 -2.97 -2.85
CA ILE A 140 -3.20 -1.61 -2.92
C ILE A 140 -4.35 -0.65 -2.61
N PHE A 141 -4.25 0.03 -1.48
CA PHE A 141 -5.09 1.16 -1.16
C PHE A 141 -4.45 2.43 -1.72
N GLU A 142 -5.23 3.26 -2.39
CA GLU A 142 -4.76 4.56 -2.88
C GLU A 142 -5.60 5.73 -2.34
N CYS A 143 -4.93 6.86 -2.12
CA CYS A 143 -5.58 8.10 -1.70
C CYS A 143 -4.81 9.30 -2.24
N LEU A 144 -5.52 10.30 -2.77
CA LEU A 144 -4.94 11.57 -3.19
C LEU A 144 -5.39 12.69 -2.26
N SER A 145 -4.46 13.58 -1.92
CA SER A 145 -4.75 14.75 -1.08
C SER A 145 -3.84 15.92 -1.43
N VAL A 146 -4.31 17.14 -1.18
CA VAL A 146 -3.49 18.35 -1.34
C VAL A 146 -2.82 18.66 0.00
N LYS A 147 -1.49 18.74 0.01
CA LYS A 147 -0.68 18.99 1.21
C LYS A 147 0.08 20.31 1.10
N PRO A 148 -0.04 21.21 2.09
CA PRO A 148 0.80 22.39 2.16
C PRO A 148 2.22 22.03 2.56
N PHE A 149 3.18 22.56 1.80
CA PHE A 149 4.59 22.62 2.11
C PHE A 149 5.00 24.08 2.30
N GLU A 150 6.18 24.32 2.90
CA GLU A 150 6.64 25.68 3.20
C GLU A 150 6.73 26.59 1.95
N THR A 151 6.96 25.99 0.78
CA THR A 151 7.18 26.70 -0.48
C THR A 151 6.00 26.61 -1.45
N ASP A 152 5.19 25.56 -1.37
CA ASP A 152 4.09 25.32 -2.31
C ASP A 152 3.00 24.38 -1.76
N LEU A 153 1.89 24.23 -2.48
CA LEU A 153 0.97 23.11 -2.28
C LEU A 153 1.41 21.95 -3.18
N LEU A 154 1.57 20.77 -2.60
CA LEU A 154 1.88 19.54 -3.31
C LEU A 154 0.63 18.67 -3.38
N LEU A 155 0.44 18.00 -4.52
CA LEU A 155 -0.47 16.86 -4.59
C LEU A 155 0.26 15.64 -4.04
N ARG A 156 -0.23 15.08 -2.95
CA ARG A 156 0.26 13.84 -2.35
C ARG A 156 -0.59 12.68 -2.84
N TRP A 157 0.05 11.68 -3.43
CA TRP A 157 -0.52 10.37 -3.66
C TRP A 157 0.04 9.39 -2.63
N PHE A 158 -0.85 8.84 -1.83
CA PHE A 158 -0.54 7.83 -0.84
C PHE A 158 -0.97 6.46 -1.37
N LEU A 159 -0.03 5.52 -1.38
CA LEU A 159 -0.25 4.13 -1.74
C LEU A 159 0.10 3.27 -0.53
N ASN A 160 -0.80 2.37 -0.13
CA ASN A 160 -0.58 1.46 0.98
C ASN A 160 -0.81 0.01 0.57
N LEU A 161 0.18 -0.83 0.83
CA LEU A 161 0.16 -2.26 0.57
C LEU A 161 -0.04 -2.98 1.90
N GLU A 162 -1.30 -3.15 2.28
CA GLU A 162 -1.70 -3.75 3.56
C GLU A 162 -2.73 -4.85 3.31
N ASP A 163 -2.57 -6.00 4.00
CA ASP A 163 -3.73 -6.82 4.33
C ASP A 163 -4.30 -6.37 5.69
N ASP A 164 -5.54 -6.75 6.00
CA ASP A 164 -6.22 -6.30 7.22
C ASP A 164 -5.53 -6.78 8.54
N LEU A 165 -4.41 -7.51 8.46
CA LEU A 165 -3.80 -8.26 9.57
C LEU A 165 -2.29 -8.02 9.79
N SER A 166 -1.56 -7.39 8.87
CA SER A 166 -0.10 -7.19 8.94
C SER A 166 0.33 -5.73 8.84
N SER A 167 1.54 -5.43 9.32
CA SER A 167 2.21 -4.15 9.05
C SER A 167 2.52 -4.08 7.56
N GLY A 168 1.85 -3.19 6.83
CA GLY A 168 2.09 -3.04 5.39
C GLY A 168 3.15 -2.03 5.03
N LEU A 169 3.29 -1.82 3.72
CA LEU A 169 4.22 -0.84 3.14
C LEU A 169 3.45 0.36 2.63
N SER A 170 3.85 1.55 3.09
CA SER A 170 3.27 2.82 2.64
C SER A 170 4.26 3.60 1.78
N PHE A 171 3.77 4.16 0.68
CA PHE A 171 4.50 5.02 -0.24
C PHE A 171 3.81 6.37 -0.37
N GLU A 172 4.59 7.43 -0.36
CA GLU A 172 4.13 8.80 -0.55
C GLU A 172 4.85 9.42 -1.73
N ILE A 173 4.09 9.79 -2.75
CA ILE A 173 4.57 10.48 -3.94
C ILE A 173 4.02 11.89 -3.92
N PHE A 174 4.89 12.87 -4.13
CA PHE A 174 4.53 14.29 -4.08
C PHE A 174 4.78 14.95 -5.43
N TRP A 175 3.79 15.72 -5.90
CA TRP A 175 3.91 16.50 -7.12
C TRP A 175 3.62 17.97 -6.86
N ASN A 176 4.58 18.81 -7.22
CA ASN A 176 4.33 20.24 -7.35
C ASN A 176 3.66 20.50 -8.71
N VAL A 177 2.36 20.78 -8.76
CA VAL A 177 1.67 21.00 -10.05
C VAL A 177 2.06 22.31 -10.74
N ALA A 178 2.83 23.19 -10.10
CA ALA A 178 3.45 24.35 -10.74
C ALA A 178 4.64 23.95 -11.63
N ASP A 179 5.29 22.81 -11.33
CA ASP A 179 6.35 22.24 -12.19
C ASP A 179 5.70 21.62 -13.45
N PRO A 180 6.15 21.97 -14.67
CA PRO A 180 5.58 21.44 -15.91
C PRO A 180 5.62 19.92 -16.04
N ASN A 181 6.66 19.25 -15.54
CA ASN A 181 6.80 17.79 -15.60
C ASN A 181 5.81 17.11 -14.66
N HIS A 182 5.73 17.59 -13.42
CA HIS A 182 4.75 17.10 -12.45
C HIS A 182 3.32 17.38 -12.89
N ARG A 183 3.06 18.55 -13.47
CA ARG A 183 1.76 18.89 -14.04
C ARG A 183 1.33 17.88 -15.09
N ARG A 184 2.23 17.50 -15.99
CA ARG A 184 1.96 16.48 -17.01
C ARG A 184 1.59 15.14 -16.37
N VAL A 185 2.32 14.71 -15.34
CA VAL A 185 2.00 13.48 -14.58
C VAL A 185 0.59 13.54 -13.99
N VAL A 186 0.25 14.66 -13.33
CA VAL A 186 -1.07 14.85 -12.70
C VAL A 186 -2.20 14.90 -13.72
N GLU A 187 -1.99 15.57 -14.87
CA GLU A 187 -2.96 15.61 -15.96
C GLU A 187 -3.19 14.22 -16.57
N CYS A 188 -2.13 13.43 -16.76
CA CYS A 188 -2.24 12.04 -17.20
C CYS A 188 -3.00 11.19 -16.16
N LEU A 189 -2.61 11.25 -14.88
CA LEU A 189 -3.28 10.52 -13.79
C LEU A 189 -4.79 10.81 -13.73
N ASN A 190 -5.18 12.07 -13.99
CA ASN A 190 -6.57 12.52 -14.03
C ASN A 190 -7.40 11.97 -15.20
N SER A 191 -6.74 11.42 -16.22
CA SER A 191 -7.37 10.89 -17.43
C SER A 191 -7.20 9.38 -17.60
N SER A 192 -6.20 8.78 -16.94
CA SER A 192 -5.93 7.35 -16.97
C SER A 192 -6.98 6.56 -16.17
N GLN A 193 -7.47 5.44 -16.69
CA GLN A 193 -8.37 4.55 -15.94
C GLN A 193 -7.63 3.64 -14.96
N SER A 194 -6.36 3.35 -15.25
CA SER A 194 -5.49 2.52 -14.44
C SER A 194 -4.04 2.98 -14.58
N ILE A 195 -3.19 2.54 -13.66
CA ILE A 195 -1.74 2.65 -13.78
C ILE A 195 -1.08 1.30 -13.50
N THR A 196 0.10 1.08 -14.08
CA THR A 196 0.92 -0.08 -13.72
C THR A 196 1.90 0.32 -12.62
N ILE A 197 1.87 -0.43 -11.52
CA ILE A 197 2.80 -0.29 -10.40
C ILE A 197 3.82 -1.42 -10.51
N TYR A 198 5.10 -1.07 -10.67
CA TYR A 198 6.22 -2.00 -10.64
C TYR A 198 6.86 -2.00 -9.27
N PHE A 199 7.05 -3.19 -8.72
CA PHE A 199 7.76 -3.42 -7.46
C PHE A 199 9.19 -3.82 -7.79
N LEU A 200 10.15 -3.04 -7.29
CA LEU A 200 11.58 -3.22 -7.55
C LEU A 200 12.31 -3.60 -6.27
N ASP A 201 13.24 -4.54 -6.34
CA ASP A 201 14.13 -4.84 -5.23
C ASP A 201 14.99 -3.60 -4.91
N SER A 202 15.03 -3.17 -3.65
CA SER A 202 15.65 -1.91 -3.27
C SER A 202 17.17 -1.86 -3.52
N ASN A 203 17.84 -3.02 -3.52
CA ASN A 203 19.29 -3.12 -3.69
C ASN A 203 19.69 -3.20 -5.17
N SER A 204 18.98 -4.02 -5.94
CA SER A 204 19.32 -4.32 -7.34
C SER A 204 18.50 -3.50 -8.36
N LEU A 205 17.39 -2.91 -7.93
CA LEU A 205 16.35 -2.30 -8.77
C LEU A 205 15.75 -3.27 -9.79
N ALA A 206 15.94 -4.59 -9.61
CA ALA A 206 15.33 -5.61 -10.45
C ALA A 206 13.83 -5.70 -10.18
N VAL A 207 13.04 -5.94 -11.22
CA VAL A 207 11.58 -6.10 -11.10
C VAL A 207 11.26 -7.39 -10.35
N ILE A 208 10.52 -7.25 -9.26
CA ILE A 208 9.95 -8.37 -8.48
C ILE A 208 8.60 -8.78 -9.08
N GLY A 209 7.78 -7.80 -9.44
CA GLY A 209 6.48 -7.99 -10.07
C GLY A 209 5.82 -6.67 -10.43
N ALA A 210 4.64 -6.74 -11.05
CA ALA A 210 3.83 -5.57 -11.33
C ALA A 210 2.35 -5.81 -11.04
N ALA A 211 1.64 -4.77 -10.60
CA ALA A 211 0.20 -4.78 -10.40
C ALA A 211 -0.46 -3.66 -11.22
N VAL A 212 -1.63 -3.94 -11.80
CA VAL A 212 -2.44 -2.91 -12.43
C VAL A 212 -3.40 -2.36 -11.37
N LEU A 213 -3.21 -1.10 -11.00
CA LEU A 213 -4.10 -0.39 -10.09
C LEU A 213 -5.20 0.29 -10.89
N GLU A 214 -6.44 -0.16 -10.72
CA GLU A 214 -7.62 0.56 -11.21
C GLU A 214 -7.84 1.80 -10.37
N LEU A 215 -7.89 2.95 -11.04
CA LEU A 215 -7.96 4.24 -10.39
C LEU A 215 -9.41 4.64 -10.12
N TYR A 216 -9.73 5.07 -8.90
CA TYR A 216 -11.06 5.60 -8.59
C TYR A 216 -11.23 7.03 -9.10
N GLN A 217 -11.55 7.14 -10.40
CA GLN A 217 -11.61 8.40 -11.15
C GLN A 217 -12.37 9.55 -10.49
N PRO A 218 -13.57 9.34 -9.88
CA PRO A 218 -14.29 10.46 -9.25
C PRO A 218 -13.50 11.15 -8.14
N LEU A 219 -12.74 10.39 -7.34
CA LEU A 219 -11.92 10.94 -6.26
C LEU A 219 -10.69 11.65 -6.79
N ILE A 220 -10.01 11.05 -7.76
CA ILE A 220 -8.82 11.64 -8.39
C ILE A 220 -9.18 12.97 -9.05
N GLN A 221 -10.24 12.99 -9.86
CA GLN A 221 -10.69 14.20 -10.55
C GLN A 221 -11.05 15.32 -9.59
N SER A 222 -11.75 14.99 -8.50
CA SER A 222 -12.07 15.97 -7.45
C SER A 222 -10.80 16.54 -6.80
N SER A 223 -9.84 15.67 -6.45
CA SER A 223 -8.60 16.05 -5.77
C SER A 223 -7.68 16.87 -6.67
N VAL A 224 -7.54 16.49 -7.93
CA VAL A 224 -6.75 17.21 -8.94
C VAL A 224 -7.36 18.59 -9.21
N LYS A 225 -8.67 18.68 -9.40
CA LYS A 225 -9.37 19.96 -9.58
C LYS A 225 -9.19 20.88 -8.37
N GLN A 226 -9.30 20.33 -7.16
CA GLN A 226 -9.06 21.08 -5.93
C GLN A 226 -7.62 21.59 -5.85
N ALA A 227 -6.63 20.76 -6.19
CA ALA A 227 -5.22 21.14 -6.21
C ALA A 227 -4.96 22.33 -7.13
N PHE A 228 -5.41 22.25 -8.39
CA PHE A 228 -5.24 23.35 -9.35
C PHE A 228 -5.94 24.63 -8.91
N ALA A 229 -7.15 24.53 -8.34
CA ALA A 229 -7.90 25.69 -7.86
C ALA A 229 -7.19 26.37 -6.67
N LEU A 230 -6.71 25.59 -5.69
CA LEU A 230 -5.99 26.12 -4.53
C LEU A 230 -4.67 26.77 -4.94
N ILE A 231 -3.94 26.15 -5.86
CA ILE A 231 -2.64 26.66 -6.33
C ILE A 231 -2.80 27.94 -7.13
N ALA A 232 -3.83 28.04 -7.97
CA ALA A 232 -4.16 29.27 -8.68
C ALA A 232 -4.58 30.42 -7.74
N ALA A 233 -5.12 30.09 -6.56
CA ALA A 233 -5.51 31.06 -5.54
C ALA A 233 -4.35 31.49 -4.62
N LEU A 234 -3.18 30.88 -4.71
CA LEU A 234 -2.03 31.26 -3.90
C LEU A 234 -1.49 32.64 -4.32
N PRO A 235 -1.08 33.49 -3.36
CA PRO A 235 -0.43 34.77 -3.64
C PRO A 235 0.86 34.58 -4.45
N LYS A 236 1.16 35.58 -5.27
CA LYS A 236 2.43 35.66 -6.00
C LYS A 236 3.58 36.21 -5.13
N ASP A 237 3.24 37.01 -4.11
CA ASP A 237 4.21 37.50 -3.13
C ASP A 237 4.63 36.35 -2.21
N GLU A 238 5.94 36.17 -2.01
CA GLU A 238 6.49 35.03 -1.28
C GLU A 238 6.10 35.00 0.20
N ASN A 239 6.05 36.16 0.86
CA ASN A 239 5.68 36.24 2.27
C ASN A 239 4.20 35.96 2.47
N ALA A 240 3.33 36.60 1.66
CA ALA A 240 1.89 36.33 1.69
C ALA A 240 1.57 34.87 1.31
N ARG A 241 2.32 34.29 0.38
CA ARG A 241 2.21 32.87 0.01
C ARG A 241 2.54 31.97 1.20
N ARG A 242 3.66 32.21 1.89
CA ARG A 242 4.07 31.44 3.06
C ARG A 242 3.05 31.54 4.19
N GLU A 243 2.53 32.73 4.47
CA GLU A 243 1.47 32.94 5.47
C GLU A 243 0.20 32.14 5.13
N GLN A 244 -0.23 32.16 3.86
CA GLN A 244 -1.41 31.42 3.43
C GLN A 244 -1.19 29.90 3.47
N LEU A 245 0.00 29.41 3.09
CA LEU A 245 0.37 28.00 3.20
C LEU A 245 0.40 27.54 4.67
N SER A 246 0.96 28.35 5.57
CA SER A 246 0.98 28.07 7.00
C SER A 246 -0.44 28.05 7.59
N ALA A 247 -1.30 28.99 7.20
CA ALA A 247 -2.71 28.99 7.62
C ALA A 247 -3.47 27.76 7.10
N LEU A 248 -3.19 27.31 5.87
CA LEU A 248 -3.76 26.08 5.32
C LEU A 248 -3.28 24.84 6.08
N ALA A 249 -1.99 24.76 6.43
CA ALA A 249 -1.44 23.68 7.24
C ALA A 249 -2.13 23.59 8.61
N LEU A 250 -2.22 24.71 9.33
CA LEU A 250 -2.93 24.80 10.61
C LEU A 250 -4.41 24.44 10.48
N GLY A 251 -5.07 24.85 9.40
CA GLY A 251 -6.46 24.50 9.11
C GLY A 251 -6.67 23.01 8.86
N GLN A 252 -5.72 22.34 8.18
CA GLN A 252 -5.75 20.89 7.97
C GLN A 252 -5.53 20.13 9.28
N GLU A 253 -4.57 20.54 10.09
CA GLU A 253 -4.35 19.98 11.43
C GLU A 253 -5.60 20.13 12.30
N ALA A 254 -6.18 21.34 12.39
CA ALA A 254 -7.39 21.59 13.16
C ALA A 254 -8.59 20.75 12.69
N SER A 255 -8.74 20.56 11.37
CA SER A 255 -9.80 19.72 10.79
C SER A 255 -9.61 18.24 11.15
N MET A 256 -8.37 17.75 11.11
CA MET A 256 -8.02 16.40 11.55
C MET A 256 -8.24 16.20 13.05
N PHE A 257 -7.86 17.16 13.89
CA PHE A 257 -8.16 17.15 15.32
C PHE A 257 -9.67 17.16 15.59
N SER A 258 -10.44 17.96 14.86
CA SER A 258 -11.91 17.97 14.98
C SER A 258 -12.54 16.67 14.53
N LEU A 259 -12.04 16.05 13.46
CA LEU A 259 -12.52 14.74 12.99
C LEU A 259 -12.19 13.65 14.00
N ALA A 260 -10.96 13.63 14.52
CA ALA A 260 -10.53 12.71 15.56
C ALA A 260 -11.38 12.85 16.82
N ASP A 261 -11.64 14.08 17.28
CA ASP A 261 -12.51 14.35 18.42
C ASP A 261 -13.95 13.83 18.19
N LYS A 262 -14.51 14.03 17.00
CA LYS A 262 -15.82 13.46 16.61
C LYS A 262 -15.81 11.94 16.54
N MET A 263 -14.68 11.34 16.18
CA MET A 263 -14.47 9.89 16.20
C MET A 263 -14.08 9.38 17.59
N GLY A 264 -13.99 10.23 18.61
CA GLY A 264 -13.58 9.88 19.97
C GLY A 264 -12.10 9.49 20.09
N ILE A 265 -11.28 9.79 19.09
CA ILE A 265 -9.83 9.54 19.08
C ILE A 265 -9.15 10.65 19.89
N CYS A 266 -8.24 10.27 20.80
CA CYS A 266 -7.60 11.23 21.67
C CYS A 266 -6.53 12.06 20.91
N PRO A 267 -6.22 13.30 21.36
CA PRO A 267 -5.27 14.18 20.68
C PRO A 267 -3.85 13.62 20.52
N VAL A 268 -3.41 12.72 21.43
CA VAL A 268 -2.10 12.08 21.34
C VAL A 268 -2.07 11.06 20.20
N ALA A 269 -3.11 10.23 20.07
CA ALA A 269 -3.26 9.32 18.93
C ALA A 269 -3.42 10.11 17.61
N THR A 270 -4.14 11.24 17.63
CA THR A 270 -4.24 12.14 16.47
C THR A 270 -2.88 12.73 16.08
N GLY A 271 -2.05 13.11 17.05
CA GLY A 271 -0.69 13.59 16.81
C GLY A 271 0.19 12.56 16.07
N TYR A 272 0.11 11.28 16.46
CA TYR A 272 0.80 10.21 15.74
C TYR A 272 0.25 9.99 14.32
N MET A 273 -1.06 10.12 14.10
CA MET A 273 -1.66 10.04 12.77
C MET A 273 -1.26 11.20 11.86
N LEU A 274 -0.95 12.37 12.43
CA LEU A 274 -0.53 13.56 11.70
C LEU A 274 0.96 13.51 11.28
N ASP A 275 1.81 12.83 12.06
CA ASP A 275 3.25 12.71 11.84
C ASP A 275 3.64 11.52 10.92
N SER A 276 2.79 11.24 9.93
CA SER A 276 2.91 10.10 8.99
C SER A 276 4.16 10.11 8.10
N SER A 277 4.91 11.21 8.04
CA SER A 277 6.14 11.31 7.24
C SER A 277 7.33 10.54 7.83
N SER A 278 7.21 9.99 9.05
CA SER A 278 8.25 9.14 9.64
C SER A 278 7.68 8.19 10.71
N LEU A 279 6.86 7.22 10.30
CA LEU A 279 6.47 6.11 11.18
C LEU A 279 7.67 5.18 11.41
N SER A 280 8.53 5.52 12.35
CA SER A 280 9.54 4.58 12.86
C SER A 280 8.87 3.47 13.69
N LEU A 281 9.50 2.30 13.78
CA LEU A 281 9.05 1.21 14.67
C LEU A 281 8.87 1.68 16.12
N GLU A 282 9.66 2.67 16.57
CA GLU A 282 9.51 3.31 17.88
C GLU A 282 8.19 4.09 17.99
N LYS A 283 7.83 4.91 17.01
CA LYS A 283 6.54 5.64 17.02
C LYS A 283 5.34 4.70 16.96
N ILE A 284 5.45 3.58 16.24
CA ILE A 284 4.41 2.54 16.21
C ILE A 284 4.27 1.87 17.58
N ALA A 285 5.39 1.57 18.26
CA ALA A 285 5.39 1.00 19.59
C ALA A 285 4.80 1.97 20.64
N GLU A 286 5.17 3.25 20.57
CA GLU A 286 4.63 4.32 21.42
C GLU A 286 3.13 4.52 21.19
N MET A 287 2.68 4.52 19.92
CA MET A 287 1.25 4.59 19.59
C MET A 287 0.49 3.36 20.09
N SER A 288 1.06 2.16 19.95
CA SER A 288 0.48 0.90 20.44
C SER A 288 0.38 0.86 21.97
N GLU A 289 1.41 1.35 22.68
CA GLU A 289 1.40 1.50 24.12
C GLU A 289 0.37 2.54 24.57
N HIS A 290 0.29 3.67 23.86
CA HIS A 290 -0.70 4.70 24.12
C HIS A 290 -2.13 4.17 23.96
N MET A 291 -2.43 3.48 22.85
CA MET A 291 -3.74 2.85 22.63
C MET A 291 -4.09 1.86 23.74
N ARG A 292 -3.10 1.09 24.22
CA ARG A 292 -3.24 0.13 25.32
C ARG A 292 -3.39 0.76 26.71
N ASN A 293 -3.10 2.04 26.88
CA ASN A 293 -3.12 2.69 28.19
C ASN A 293 -4.14 3.84 28.28
N CYS A 294 -4.47 4.49 27.17
CA CYS A 294 -5.37 5.63 27.11
C CYS A 294 -6.84 5.21 27.29
N PRO A 295 -7.52 5.66 28.37
CA PRO A 295 -8.93 5.31 28.62
C PRO A 295 -9.91 5.76 27.53
N THR A 296 -9.50 6.74 26.71
CA THR A 296 -10.28 7.23 25.56
C THR A 296 -10.09 6.31 24.35
N CYS A 297 -8.84 6.00 23.98
CA CYS A 297 -8.54 5.08 22.87
C CYS A 297 -9.02 3.64 23.13
N LYS A 298 -8.98 3.16 24.39
CA LYS A 298 -9.52 1.85 24.77
C LYS A 298 -11.00 1.67 24.45
N ARG A 299 -11.79 2.74 24.57
CA ARG A 299 -13.23 2.67 24.30
C ARG A 299 -13.51 2.41 22.82
N LEU A 300 -12.65 2.91 21.94
CA LEU A 300 -12.74 2.69 20.50
C LEU A 300 -12.36 1.27 20.07
N GLN A 301 -11.56 0.54 20.86
CA GLN A 301 -11.21 -0.86 20.56
C GLN A 301 -12.34 -1.85 20.89
N HIS A 302 -13.39 -1.38 21.59
CA HIS A 302 -14.51 -2.20 22.07
C HIS A 302 -15.89 -1.69 21.61
N SER A 303 -15.91 -0.73 20.67
CA SER A 303 -17.13 -0.26 19.98
C SER A 303 -17.16 -0.78 18.55
#